data_AF-A0A7S3HBV1-F1
#
_entry.id   AF-A0A7S3HBV1-F1
#
_cell.length_a   1.000
_cell.length_b   1.000
_cell.length_c   1.000
_cell.angle_alpha   90.00
_cell.angle_beta   90.00
_cell.angle_gamma   90.00
#
_symmetry.space_group_name_H-M   'P 1'
#
loop_
_entity.id
_entity.type
_entity.pdbx_description
1 polymer ?
#
loop_
_entity_poly.entity_id
_entity_poly.type
_entity_poly.pdbx_seq_one_letter_code
_entity_poly.pdbx_strand_id
1 'polypeptide(L)'
;MSSDSDLSDYERVRLENIRRNNEFLAQLGLAPIKPKNVAPIKTERVERPEKVNKKSKREDDVVVPDEKRRRSGRLSGNFVKAEAVQGVTESEDDIADTVDETAFYDRTPHESDQLDDFEFQAFVELRKWRLLRSRELSIAPYGLFQNRTFCEMIRRRRNDATWATNLSLSDVASKATAEDAQEAEMNTVALPTATITSPFKTSPRKVNVEAAEEPAVEPEQQQSLMSLSVIYDPALVDDLTECFGIAAGKTREGGYAWEALAVLNTHKVRNLLEQSRSLQPGLVV
;
A
#
# COMPACT_ATOMS: atom_id res chain seq x y z
N MET A 1 34.19 -6.75 -31.78
CA MET A 1 33.78 -7.96 -31.05
C MET A 1 34.31 -7.79 -29.65
N SER A 2 33.55 -7.15 -28.75
CA SER A 2 33.94 -7.09 -27.34
C SER A 2 33.76 -8.48 -26.77
N SER A 3 34.83 -9.08 -26.27
CA SER A 3 34.81 -10.42 -25.69
C SER A 3 34.01 -10.41 -24.38
N ASP A 4 33.10 -11.37 -24.21
CA ASP A 4 32.26 -11.58 -23.00
C ASP A 4 33.07 -11.80 -21.70
N SER A 5 34.40 -11.84 -21.81
CA SER A 5 35.37 -12.00 -20.73
C SER A 5 35.34 -10.87 -19.70
N ASP A 6 34.96 -9.65 -20.11
CA ASP A 6 35.04 -8.46 -19.27
C ASP A 6 33.75 -8.19 -18.45
N LEU A 7 32.73 -9.04 -18.58
CA LEU A 7 31.49 -8.89 -17.83
C LEU A 7 31.65 -9.40 -16.40
N SER A 8 31.19 -8.58 -15.44
CA SER A 8 31.09 -8.96 -14.02
C SER A 8 30.17 -10.18 -13.84
N ASP A 9 30.34 -10.93 -12.75
CA ASP A 9 29.51 -12.11 -12.46
C ASP A 9 28.02 -11.79 -12.40
N TYR A 10 27.69 -10.62 -11.86
CA TYR A 10 26.32 -10.11 -11.84
C TYR A 10 25.76 -9.90 -13.26
N GLU A 11 26.53 -9.30 -14.16
CA GLU A 11 26.09 -9.05 -15.54
C GLU A 11 25.86 -10.35 -16.30
N ARG A 12 26.67 -11.38 -16.06
CA ARG A 12 26.46 -12.72 -16.64
C ARG A 12 25.13 -13.32 -16.20
N VAL A 13 24.84 -13.30 -14.89
CA VAL A 13 23.55 -13.79 -14.37
C VAL A 13 22.38 -12.98 -14.92
N ARG A 14 22.52 -11.65 -14.99
CA ARG A 14 21.50 -10.76 -15.55
C ARG A 14 21.22 -11.06 -17.02
N LEU A 15 22.25 -11.27 -17.84
CA LEU A 15 22.11 -11.60 -19.27
C LEU A 15 21.49 -12.99 -19.48
N GLU A 16 21.87 -13.98 -18.66
CA GLU A 16 21.25 -15.32 -18.66
C GLU A 16 19.75 -15.25 -18.31
N ASN A 17 19.37 -14.45 -17.31
CA ASN A 17 17.97 -14.23 -16.96
C ASN A 17 17.20 -13.54 -18.10
N ILE A 18 17.78 -12.53 -18.76
CA ILE A 18 17.18 -11.89 -19.94
C ILE A 18 16.98 -12.91 -21.06
N ARG A 19 17.96 -13.80 -21.28
CA ARG A 19 17.87 -14.87 -22.28
C ARG A 19 16.73 -15.84 -21.99
N ARG A 20 16.64 -16.39 -20.77
CA ARG A 20 15.53 -17.29 -20.37
C ARG A 20 14.17 -16.64 -20.54
N ASN A 21 14.04 -15.38 -20.13
CA ASN A 21 12.78 -14.64 -20.28
C ASN A 21 12.40 -14.46 -21.75
N ASN A 22 13.37 -14.17 -22.63
CA ASN A 22 13.12 -14.05 -24.07
C ASN A 22 12.72 -15.40 -24.70
N GLU A 23 13.35 -16.50 -24.29
CA GLU A 23 13.01 -17.86 -24.74
C GLU A 23 11.59 -18.24 -24.29
N PHE A 24 11.21 -17.95 -23.04
CA PHE A 24 9.88 -18.18 -22.51
C PHE A 24 8.81 -17.35 -23.24
N LEU A 25 9.07 -16.07 -23.49
CA LEU A 25 8.18 -15.21 -24.28
C LEU A 25 8.02 -15.71 -25.71
N ALA A 26 9.09 -16.24 -26.33
CA ALA A 26 9.02 -16.84 -27.65
C ALA A 26 8.14 -18.09 -27.68
N GLN A 27 8.22 -18.95 -26.65
CA GLN A 27 7.35 -20.13 -26.50
C GLN A 27 5.86 -19.76 -26.40
N LEU A 28 5.54 -18.64 -25.77
CA LEU A 28 4.18 -18.10 -25.68
C LEU A 28 3.69 -17.42 -26.97
N GLY A 29 4.52 -17.34 -28.03
CA GLY A 29 4.21 -16.57 -29.23
C GLY A 29 4.27 -15.05 -29.05
N LEU A 30 4.78 -14.58 -27.90
CA LEU A 30 5.03 -13.17 -27.59
C LEU A 30 6.48 -12.78 -27.91
N ALA A 31 7.05 -13.37 -28.97
CA ALA A 31 8.40 -13.04 -29.41
C ALA A 31 8.55 -11.51 -29.46
N PRO A 32 9.66 -10.95 -28.95
CA PRO A 32 9.82 -9.51 -28.80
C PRO A 32 9.57 -8.83 -30.14
N ILE A 33 8.41 -8.20 -30.26
CA ILE A 33 8.08 -7.37 -31.42
C ILE A 33 9.09 -6.24 -31.34
N LYS A 34 10.18 -6.35 -32.11
CA LYS A 34 11.13 -5.25 -32.27
C LYS A 34 10.28 -4.03 -32.52
N PRO A 35 10.31 -3.00 -31.65
CA PRO A 35 9.46 -1.83 -31.83
C PRO A 35 9.77 -1.35 -33.23
N LYS A 36 8.79 -1.51 -34.13
CA LYS A 36 8.91 -1.02 -35.49
C LYS A 36 9.18 0.45 -35.30
N ASN A 37 10.34 0.92 -35.75
CA ASN A 37 10.69 2.33 -35.67
C ASN A 37 9.60 3.09 -36.41
N VAL A 38 8.54 3.47 -35.71
CA VAL A 38 7.45 4.26 -36.25
C VAL A 38 8.10 5.61 -36.42
N ALA A 39 8.37 5.96 -37.68
CA ALA A 39 8.82 7.29 -38.02
C ALA A 39 7.91 8.29 -37.26
N PRO A 40 8.48 9.33 -36.63
CA PRO A 40 7.73 10.23 -35.78
C PRO A 40 6.51 10.71 -36.55
N ILE A 41 5.33 10.30 -36.06
CA ILE A 41 4.06 10.73 -36.63
C ILE A 41 4.04 12.24 -36.40
N LYS A 42 4.15 12.99 -37.50
CA LYS A 42 3.89 14.43 -37.50
C LYS A 42 2.43 14.58 -37.09
N THR A 43 2.19 14.80 -35.81
CA THR A 43 0.88 15.20 -35.34
C THR A 43 0.61 16.58 -35.90
N GLU A 44 -0.23 16.64 -36.94
CA GLU A 44 -0.86 17.89 -37.34
C GLU A 44 -1.56 18.44 -36.11
N ARG A 45 -1.05 19.59 -35.67
CA ARG A 45 -1.53 20.36 -34.54
C ARG A 45 -2.98 20.74 -34.82
N VAL A 46 -3.92 19.98 -34.28
CA VAL A 46 -5.33 20.37 -34.25
C VAL A 46 -5.41 21.68 -33.47
N GLU A 47 -5.66 22.77 -34.19
CA GLU A 47 -5.86 24.10 -33.65
C GLU A 47 -7.07 24.06 -32.72
N ARG A 48 -6.80 24.10 -31.42
CA ARG A 48 -7.82 24.15 -30.39
C ARG A 48 -8.40 25.57 -30.40
N PRO A 49 -9.74 25.75 -30.49
CA PRO A 49 -10.34 27.08 -30.55
C PRO A 49 -10.01 27.87 -29.29
N GLU A 50 -9.54 29.10 -29.50
CA GLU A 50 -9.15 30.08 -28.49
C GLU A 50 -10.31 30.35 -27.53
N LYS A 51 -10.08 30.10 -26.24
CA LYS A 51 -10.96 30.60 -25.19
C LYS A 51 -10.62 32.07 -24.96
N VAL A 52 -11.55 32.94 -25.34
CA VAL A 52 -11.57 34.38 -25.06
C VAL A 52 -11.57 34.61 -23.55
N ASN A 53 -10.39 34.90 -22.99
CA ASN A 53 -10.28 35.42 -21.63
C ASN A 53 -10.29 36.95 -21.68
N LYS A 54 -11.42 37.56 -21.30
CA LYS A 54 -11.45 38.95 -20.82
C LYS A 54 -10.61 39.02 -19.54
N LYS A 55 -9.45 39.68 -19.59
CA LYS A 55 -8.84 40.28 -18.40
C LYS A 55 -8.19 41.61 -18.70
N SER A 56 -8.39 42.48 -17.72
CA SER A 56 -8.07 43.89 -17.64
C SER A 56 -6.61 44.22 -17.94
N LYS A 57 -6.48 45.31 -18.69
CA LYS A 57 -5.30 46.10 -19.01
C LYS A 57 -4.45 46.43 -17.77
N ARG A 58 -3.26 45.82 -17.68
CA ARG A 58 -2.08 46.43 -17.09
C ARG A 58 -0.97 46.30 -18.13
N GLU A 59 -0.52 47.45 -18.60
CA GLU A 59 0.61 47.61 -19.51
C GLU A 59 1.87 47.38 -18.69
N ASP A 60 2.59 46.31 -19.00
CA ASP A 60 3.98 46.07 -18.58
C ASP A 60 4.75 45.66 -19.84
N ASP A 61 5.91 46.28 -20.00
CA ASP A 61 6.74 46.26 -21.20
C ASP A 61 7.09 44.84 -21.70
N VAL A 62 6.83 44.62 -22.99
CA VAL A 62 7.09 43.36 -23.70
C VAL A 62 8.57 43.26 -24.01
N VAL A 63 9.32 42.60 -23.12
CA VAL A 63 10.64 42.03 -23.45
C VAL A 63 10.43 40.70 -24.18
N VAL A 64 10.76 40.68 -25.47
CA VAL A 64 10.73 39.48 -26.32
C VAL A 64 11.75 38.46 -25.78
N PRO A 65 11.33 37.25 -25.37
CA PRO A 65 12.26 36.24 -24.89
C PRO A 65 13.05 35.63 -26.06
N ASP A 66 14.38 35.72 -25.99
CA ASP A 66 15.32 35.13 -26.94
C ASP A 66 15.20 33.58 -26.96
N GLU A 67 14.90 33.01 -28.13
CA GLU A 67 14.55 31.59 -28.33
C GLU A 67 15.69 30.60 -28.09
N LYS A 68 16.90 31.05 -27.71
CA LYS A 68 18.09 30.20 -27.53
C LYS A 68 18.31 29.63 -26.13
N ARG A 69 17.38 29.78 -25.18
CA ARG A 69 17.55 29.26 -23.80
C ARG A 69 16.44 28.32 -23.33
N ARG A 70 16.18 27.25 -24.09
CA ARG A 70 15.56 26.03 -23.55
C ARG A 70 16.64 25.02 -23.18
N ARG A 71 17.36 25.29 -22.08
CA ARG A 71 18.04 24.23 -21.32
C ARG A 71 17.30 24.10 -19.99
N SER A 72 16.81 22.90 -19.71
CA SER A 72 16.08 22.59 -18.50
C SER A 72 16.96 22.88 -17.27
N GLY A 73 16.46 23.73 -16.36
CA GLY A 73 17.14 24.06 -15.09
C GLY A 73 17.22 22.90 -14.08
N ARG A 74 16.97 21.67 -14.51
CA ARG A 74 17.13 20.45 -13.68
C ARG A 74 18.51 19.79 -13.86
N LEU A 75 19.37 20.36 -14.70
CA LEU A 75 20.74 19.89 -14.95
C LEU A 75 21.81 20.98 -14.76
N SER A 76 21.49 22.14 -14.20
CA SER A 76 22.51 23.09 -13.75
C SER A 76 23.04 22.62 -12.40
N GLY A 77 24.18 21.93 -12.46
CA GLY A 77 24.81 21.26 -11.35
C GLY A 77 25.11 22.18 -10.16
N ASN A 78 25.06 21.55 -8.98
CA ASN A 78 25.90 21.91 -7.87
C ASN A 78 27.36 21.76 -8.30
N PHE A 79 27.91 22.79 -8.94
CA PHE A 79 29.35 23.03 -8.90
C PHE A 79 29.66 23.43 -7.46
N VAL A 80 30.02 22.44 -6.66
CA VAL A 80 30.71 22.65 -5.40
C VAL A 80 31.97 23.44 -5.73
N LYS A 81 31.99 24.70 -5.31
CA LYS A 81 33.14 25.58 -5.38
C LYS A 81 34.23 24.92 -4.54
N ALA A 82 35.25 24.39 -5.20
CA ALA A 82 36.47 23.93 -4.57
C ALA A 82 37.18 25.14 -3.96
N GLU A 83 36.83 25.47 -2.73
CA GLU A 83 37.64 26.32 -1.86
C GLU A 83 38.51 25.39 -1.02
N ALA A 84 39.82 25.60 -1.14
CA ALA A 84 40.86 24.84 -0.46
C ALA A 84 40.67 24.92 1.05
N VAL A 85 40.16 23.86 1.66
CA VAL A 85 40.32 23.61 3.09
C VAL A 85 41.54 22.72 3.24
N GLN A 86 42.63 23.41 3.57
CA GLN A 86 43.93 22.86 3.86
C GLN A 86 43.92 22.36 5.31
N GLY A 87 44.06 21.05 5.49
CA GLY A 87 44.66 20.42 6.67
C GLY A 87 43.78 20.26 7.91
N VAL A 88 43.21 19.06 8.07
CA VAL A 88 43.05 18.41 9.39
C VAL A 88 43.20 16.90 9.16
N THR A 89 44.40 16.42 9.50
CA THR A 89 44.76 15.11 10.06
C THR A 89 43.86 13.90 9.82
N GLU A 90 44.45 12.92 9.14
CA GLU A 90 44.21 11.49 9.27
C GLU A 90 44.02 11.10 10.75
N SER A 91 42.81 10.69 11.09
CA SER A 91 42.57 9.73 12.17
C SER A 91 41.66 8.66 11.60
N GLU A 92 42.31 7.57 11.19
CA GLU A 92 41.72 6.26 10.93
C GLU A 92 41.07 5.77 12.23
N ASP A 93 39.78 6.05 12.39
CA ASP A 93 38.89 5.26 13.23
C ASP A 93 37.72 4.82 12.33
N ASP A 94 38.00 3.79 11.52
CA ASP A 94 37.03 2.92 10.85
C ASP A 94 36.21 2.15 11.91
N ILE A 95 35.51 2.86 12.76
CA ILE A 95 34.34 2.33 13.45
C ILE A 95 33.21 2.54 12.45
N ALA A 96 33.09 1.60 11.51
CA ALA A 96 31.83 1.27 10.89
C ALA A 96 30.90 0.81 12.02
N ASP A 97 30.41 1.79 12.77
CA ASP A 97 29.34 1.64 13.73
C ASP A 97 28.16 1.25 12.85
N THR A 98 28.01 -0.06 12.64
CA THR A 98 26.74 -0.69 12.32
C THR A 98 25.86 -0.39 13.51
N VAL A 99 25.42 0.87 13.61
CA VAL A 99 24.42 1.33 14.56
C VAL A 99 23.23 0.48 14.19
N ASP A 100 23.05 -0.57 15.00
CA ASP A 100 21.99 -1.55 14.88
C ASP A 100 20.74 -0.77 14.50
N GLU A 101 20.25 -0.96 13.27
CA GLU A 101 19.29 -0.11 12.55
C GLU A 101 17.93 -0.29 13.22
N THR A 102 17.88 0.10 14.48
CA THR A 102 16.83 -0.14 15.43
C THR A 102 15.78 0.88 15.05
N ALA A 103 14.68 0.39 14.48
CA ALA A 103 13.58 1.23 14.09
C ALA A 103 13.19 2.16 15.25
N PHE A 104 13.24 3.47 15.01
CA PHE A 104 12.85 4.47 16.01
C PHE A 104 11.32 4.54 16.06
N TYR A 105 10.71 3.88 17.04
CA TYR A 105 9.24 3.80 17.17
C TYR A 105 8.58 5.08 17.69
N ASP A 106 9.36 5.96 18.34
CA ASP A 106 8.88 7.24 18.87
C ASP A 106 8.63 8.29 17.78
N ARG A 107 9.14 8.05 16.56
CA ARG A 107 8.98 8.96 15.43
C ARG A 107 8.01 8.40 14.41
N THR A 108 7.21 9.30 13.86
CA THR A 108 6.29 9.01 12.76
C THR A 108 7.09 8.66 11.49
N PRO A 109 6.90 7.46 10.91
CA PRO A 109 7.63 7.05 9.72
C PRO A 109 7.17 7.83 8.50
N HIS A 110 8.14 8.35 7.73
CA HIS A 110 7.90 9.10 6.50
C HIS A 110 8.02 8.22 5.26
N GLU A 111 8.85 7.18 5.34
CA GLU A 111 9.19 6.28 4.25
C GLU A 111 9.00 4.82 4.67
N SER A 112 8.86 3.93 3.70
CA SER A 112 8.64 2.50 3.93
C SER A 112 9.81 1.82 4.63
N ASP A 113 11.01 2.36 4.47
CA ASP A 113 12.26 1.77 4.95
C ASP A 113 12.45 2.01 6.46
N GLN A 114 11.58 2.84 7.06
CA GLN A 114 11.50 3.10 8.50
C GLN A 114 10.48 2.19 9.21
N LEU A 115 9.82 1.31 8.46
CA LEU A 115 8.90 0.31 8.99
C LEU A 115 9.69 -0.97 9.27
N ASP A 116 9.30 -1.70 10.33
CA ASP A 116 9.82 -3.05 10.53
C ASP A 116 9.23 -4.05 9.51
N ASP A 117 9.74 -5.28 9.48
CA ASP A 117 9.35 -6.30 8.50
C ASP A 117 7.83 -6.58 8.51
N PHE A 118 7.19 -6.55 9.68
CA PHE A 118 5.77 -6.84 9.81
C PHE A 118 4.89 -5.64 9.43
N GLU A 119 5.30 -4.43 9.82
CA GLU A 119 4.69 -3.18 9.39
C GLU A 119 4.81 -2.99 7.87
N PHE A 120 5.95 -3.35 7.28
CA PHE A 120 6.16 -3.31 5.84
C PHE A 120 5.25 -4.30 5.11
N GLN A 121 5.01 -5.50 5.66
CA GLN A 121 4.03 -6.42 5.10
C GLN A 121 2.59 -5.85 5.15
N ALA A 122 2.22 -5.17 6.24
CA ALA A 122 0.94 -4.45 6.31
C ALA A 122 0.87 -3.33 5.25
N PHE A 123 1.96 -2.60 5.04
CA PHE A 123 2.08 -1.59 3.98
C PHE A 123 1.90 -2.18 2.58
N VAL A 124 2.45 -3.37 2.31
CA VAL A 124 2.28 -4.08 1.05
C VAL A 124 0.80 -4.43 0.81
N GLU A 125 0.06 -4.86 1.83
CA GLU A 125 -1.38 -5.14 1.71
C GLU A 125 -2.20 -3.88 1.41
N LEU A 126 -1.94 -2.77 2.12
CA LEU A 126 -2.57 -1.48 1.82
C LEU A 126 -2.21 -0.98 0.41
N ARG A 127 -0.97 -1.18 -0.03
CA ARG A 127 -0.53 -0.83 -1.38
C ARG A 127 -1.24 -1.65 -2.45
N LYS A 128 -1.45 -2.96 -2.24
CA LYS A 128 -2.23 -3.81 -3.14
C LYS A 128 -3.66 -3.30 -3.25
N TRP A 129 -4.32 -3.05 -2.11
CA TRP A 129 -5.67 -2.47 -2.08
C TRP A 129 -5.74 -1.13 -2.84
N ARG A 130 -4.83 -0.20 -2.57
CA ARG A 130 -4.78 1.10 -3.24
C ARG A 130 -4.64 0.97 -4.76
N LEU A 131 -3.81 0.03 -5.24
CA LEU A 131 -3.64 -0.21 -6.67
C LEU A 131 -4.91 -0.74 -7.31
N LEU A 132 -5.61 -1.68 -6.67
CA LEU A 132 -6.91 -2.17 -7.14
C LEU A 132 -7.92 -1.02 -7.21
N ARG A 133 -8.06 -0.28 -6.11
CA ARG A 133 -9.02 0.82 -6.02
C ARG A 133 -8.72 1.96 -6.99
N SER A 134 -7.44 2.26 -7.23
CA SER A 134 -7.02 3.27 -8.22
C SER A 134 -7.42 2.90 -9.65
N ARG A 135 -7.38 1.61 -10.00
CA ARG A 135 -7.80 1.11 -11.31
C ARG A 135 -9.31 1.21 -11.48
N GLU A 136 -10.07 0.83 -10.45
CA GLU A 136 -11.54 0.93 -10.46
C GLU A 136 -12.03 2.35 -10.66
N LEU A 137 -11.38 3.32 -9.99
CA LEU A 137 -11.79 4.73 -10.03
C LEU A 137 -11.15 5.51 -11.18
N SER A 138 -10.20 4.92 -11.91
CA SER A 138 -9.39 5.62 -12.91
C SER A 138 -8.67 6.86 -12.37
N ILE A 139 -8.24 6.82 -11.10
CA ILE A 139 -7.49 7.88 -10.43
C ILE A 139 -6.06 7.40 -10.20
N ALA A 140 -5.07 8.30 -10.26
CA ALA A 140 -3.70 7.93 -9.94
C ALA A 140 -3.57 7.45 -8.47
N PRO A 141 -2.75 6.43 -8.15
CA PRO A 141 -2.67 5.86 -6.79
C PRO A 141 -2.40 6.89 -5.68
N TYR A 142 -1.50 7.84 -5.93
CA TYR A 142 -1.19 8.92 -4.98
C TYR A 142 -2.33 9.92 -4.77
N GLY A 143 -3.32 9.93 -5.68
CA GLY A 143 -4.55 10.70 -5.56
C GLY A 143 -5.49 10.13 -4.50
N LEU A 144 -5.39 8.83 -4.17
CA LEU A 144 -6.11 8.21 -3.06
C LEU A 144 -5.40 8.51 -1.74
N PHE A 145 -4.20 7.96 -1.58
CA PHE A 145 -3.35 8.09 -0.39
C PHE A 145 -1.88 8.22 -0.80
N GLN A 146 -1.16 9.12 -0.14
CA GLN A 146 0.30 9.18 -0.27
C GLN A 146 0.94 8.01 0.50
N ASN A 147 2.16 7.60 0.11
CA ASN A 147 2.87 6.51 0.81
C ASN A 147 3.12 6.85 2.27
N ARG A 148 3.50 8.11 2.53
CA ARG A 148 3.67 8.66 3.86
C ARG A 148 2.45 8.36 4.72
N THR A 149 1.25 8.75 4.28
CA THR A 149 -0.01 8.51 5.00
C THR A 149 -0.21 7.06 5.42
N PHE A 150 0.13 6.08 4.56
CA PHE A 150 0.03 4.66 4.95
C PHE A 150 1.04 4.27 6.03
N CYS A 151 2.28 4.73 5.94
CA CYS A 151 3.29 4.46 6.96
C CYS A 151 2.83 5.03 8.31
N GLU A 152 2.32 6.26 8.32
CA GLU A 152 1.79 6.92 9.52
C GLU A 152 0.59 6.15 10.10
N MET A 153 -0.38 5.76 9.27
CA MET A 153 -1.57 5.01 9.72
C MET A 153 -1.20 3.65 10.31
N ILE A 154 -0.26 2.93 9.69
CA ILE A 154 0.23 1.64 10.16
C ILE A 154 0.87 1.80 11.54
N ARG A 155 1.81 2.76 11.70
CA ARG A 155 2.48 3.00 12.97
C ARG A 155 1.50 3.46 14.04
N ARG A 156 0.52 4.31 13.70
CA ARG A 156 -0.54 4.73 14.62
C ARG A 156 -1.37 3.54 15.10
N ARG A 157 -1.82 2.68 14.19
CA ARG A 157 -2.55 1.44 14.49
C ARG A 157 -1.73 0.43 15.29
N ARG A 158 -0.42 0.38 15.03
CA ARG A 158 0.52 -0.46 15.78
C ARG A 158 0.69 0.04 17.20
N ASN A 159 0.85 1.35 17.41
CA ASN A 159 1.02 1.93 18.73
C ASN A 159 -0.29 1.94 19.55
N ASP A 160 -1.44 2.13 18.90
CA ASP A 160 -2.75 2.11 19.55
C ASP A 160 -3.60 0.94 19.02
N ALA A 161 -3.67 -0.12 19.82
CA ALA A 161 -4.43 -1.33 19.52
C ALA A 161 -5.95 -1.12 19.48
N THR A 162 -6.45 0.00 20.01
CA THR A 162 -7.87 0.39 19.96
C THR A 162 -8.19 1.37 18.84
N TRP A 163 -7.18 2.00 18.25
CA TRP A 163 -7.38 2.93 17.14
C TRP A 163 -8.00 2.24 15.93
N ALA A 164 -9.13 2.76 15.46
CA ALA A 164 -9.91 2.22 14.36
C ALA A 164 -10.47 0.79 14.56
N THR A 165 -10.49 0.23 15.78
CA THR A 165 -11.11 -1.09 16.05
C THR A 165 -12.59 -1.02 16.37
N ASN A 166 -13.27 0.11 16.14
CA ASN A 166 -14.71 0.27 16.37
C ASN A 166 -15.56 -0.55 15.39
N LEU A 167 -15.27 -1.85 15.28
CA LEU A 167 -16.18 -2.93 15.00
C LEU A 167 -16.97 -3.18 16.29
N SER A 168 -17.83 -2.24 16.67
CA SER A 168 -18.71 -2.44 17.81
C SER A 168 -19.78 -3.49 17.46
N LEU A 169 -19.42 -4.76 17.60
CA LEU A 169 -20.37 -5.86 17.72
C LEU A 169 -21.10 -5.80 19.07
N SER A 170 -20.48 -5.18 20.07
CA SER A 170 -21.06 -5.02 21.42
C SER A 170 -22.22 -4.03 21.46
N ASP A 171 -22.22 -2.93 20.70
CA ASP A 171 -23.37 -2.00 20.71
C ASP A 171 -24.60 -2.58 20.02
N VAL A 172 -24.43 -3.53 19.10
CA VAL A 172 -25.54 -4.28 18.49
C VAL A 172 -26.09 -5.32 19.48
N ALA A 173 -25.22 -6.04 20.20
CA ALA A 173 -25.63 -7.03 21.19
C ALA A 173 -26.30 -6.40 22.43
N SER A 174 -25.82 -5.23 22.87
CA SER A 174 -26.39 -4.51 24.02
C SER A 174 -27.69 -3.77 23.71
N LYS A 175 -27.97 -3.44 22.43
CA LYS A 175 -29.29 -2.93 22.02
C LYS A 175 -30.32 -4.02 21.80
N ALA A 176 -29.93 -5.17 21.23
CA ALA A 176 -30.85 -6.29 21.02
C ALA A 176 -31.38 -6.88 22.35
N THR A 177 -30.56 -6.89 23.41
CA THR A 177 -30.97 -7.43 24.72
C THR A 177 -31.76 -6.45 25.59
N ALA A 178 -31.71 -5.14 25.29
CA ALA A 178 -32.45 -4.13 26.04
C ALA A 178 -33.90 -3.95 25.55
N GLU A 179 -34.18 -4.19 24.27
CA GLU A 179 -35.54 -4.09 23.71
C GLU A 179 -36.33 -5.41 23.83
N ASP A 180 -35.68 -6.58 23.76
CA ASP A 180 -36.36 -7.89 23.98
C ASP A 180 -36.66 -8.19 25.46
N ALA A 181 -35.99 -7.52 26.40
CA ALA A 181 -36.28 -7.68 27.83
C ALA A 181 -37.59 -7.01 28.27
N GLN A 182 -38.21 -6.16 27.43
CA GLN A 182 -39.54 -5.61 27.68
C GLN A 182 -40.70 -6.44 27.09
N GLU A 183 -40.44 -7.41 26.20
CA GLU A 183 -41.46 -8.34 25.70
C GLU A 183 -41.43 -9.72 26.39
N ALA A 184 -40.34 -10.08 27.08
CA ALA A 184 -40.17 -11.39 27.70
C ALA A 184 -40.93 -11.61 29.02
N GLU A 185 -41.57 -10.60 29.62
CA GLU A 185 -42.43 -10.81 30.81
C GLU A 185 -43.84 -11.35 30.48
N MET A 186 -44.21 -11.53 29.19
CA MET A 186 -45.57 -11.98 28.84
C MET A 186 -45.72 -13.37 28.19
N ASN A 187 -44.66 -14.18 28.03
CA ASN A 187 -44.88 -15.51 27.44
C ASN A 187 -43.90 -16.60 27.86
N THR A 188 -44.04 -17.10 29.10
CA THR A 188 -43.46 -18.38 29.50
C THR A 188 -44.46 -19.52 29.26
N VAL A 189 -44.37 -20.18 28.10
CA VAL A 189 -44.94 -21.52 27.89
C VAL A 189 -43.80 -22.49 27.57
N ALA A 190 -43.62 -23.44 28.47
CA ALA A 190 -42.58 -24.46 28.43
C ALA A 190 -42.75 -25.43 27.26
N LEU A 191 -41.64 -25.80 26.60
CA LEU A 191 -41.55 -27.05 25.83
C LEU A 191 -40.20 -27.77 26.01
N PRO A 192 -40.21 -29.12 25.99
CA PRO A 192 -39.10 -29.97 26.44
C PRO A 192 -38.02 -30.28 25.39
N THR A 193 -36.83 -30.51 25.94
CA THR A 193 -35.57 -30.98 25.37
C THR A 193 -35.69 -32.35 24.70
N ALA A 194 -35.19 -32.48 23.47
CA ALA A 194 -34.92 -33.78 22.84
C ALA A 194 -33.45 -33.88 22.44
N THR A 195 -32.74 -34.77 23.14
CA THR A 195 -31.37 -35.21 22.88
C THR A 195 -31.35 -36.15 21.67
N ILE A 196 -30.61 -35.81 20.61
CA ILE A 196 -30.31 -36.73 19.51
C ILE A 196 -28.80 -36.98 19.46
N THR A 197 -28.43 -38.17 19.90
CA THR A 197 -27.10 -38.78 19.79
C THR A 197 -27.03 -39.55 18.47
N SER A 198 -26.04 -39.30 17.63
CA SER A 198 -25.74 -40.14 16.46
C SER A 198 -24.22 -40.27 16.24
N PRO A 199 -23.65 -41.50 16.23
CA PRO A 199 -22.29 -41.74 15.79
C PRO A 199 -22.28 -42.39 14.40
N PHE A 200 -21.78 -41.69 13.38
CA PHE A 200 -21.44 -42.32 12.10
C PHE A 200 -19.93 -42.46 11.95
N LYS A 201 -19.52 -43.71 11.76
CA LYS A 201 -18.17 -44.23 11.60
C LYS A 201 -18.08 -44.75 10.17
N THR A 202 -17.20 -44.20 9.32
CA THR A 202 -16.75 -44.89 8.10
C THR A 202 -15.27 -44.66 7.85
N SER A 203 -14.65 -45.75 7.39
CA SER A 203 -13.21 -46.02 7.26
C SER A 203 -12.57 -45.39 6.01
N PRO A 204 -11.22 -45.36 5.92
CA PRO A 204 -10.49 -44.70 4.86
C PRO A 204 -10.33 -45.60 3.62
N ARG A 205 -10.55 -45.02 2.43
CA ARG A 205 -10.20 -45.63 1.14
C ARG A 205 -8.92 -44.98 0.63
N LYS A 206 -7.81 -45.72 0.67
CA LYS A 206 -6.56 -45.36 -0.01
C LYS A 206 -6.78 -45.48 -1.52
N VAL A 207 -6.61 -44.39 -2.25
CA VAL A 207 -6.38 -44.40 -3.69
C VAL A 207 -5.13 -43.57 -3.92
N ASN A 208 -4.07 -44.26 -4.33
CA ASN A 208 -2.78 -43.70 -4.71
C ASN A 208 -2.89 -43.35 -6.20
N VAL A 209 -2.92 -42.06 -6.54
CA VAL A 209 -2.71 -41.59 -7.91
C VAL A 209 -1.78 -40.38 -7.84
N GLU A 210 -0.56 -40.63 -8.27
CA GLU A 210 0.52 -39.69 -8.49
C GLU A 210 0.16 -38.84 -9.72
N ALA A 211 -0.43 -37.67 -9.48
CA ALA A 211 -0.63 -36.63 -10.48
C ALA A 211 -0.16 -35.33 -9.84
N ALA A 212 0.75 -34.63 -10.52
CA ALA A 212 1.24 -33.32 -10.11
C ALA A 212 0.07 -32.33 -10.06
N GLU A 213 -0.48 -32.19 -8.86
CA GLU A 213 -1.59 -31.33 -8.49
C GLU A 213 -1.05 -29.89 -8.47
N GLU A 214 -1.34 -29.12 -9.53
CA GLU A 214 -1.27 -27.67 -9.44
C GLU A 214 -2.18 -27.25 -8.28
N PRO A 215 -1.69 -26.46 -7.30
CA PRO A 215 -2.49 -26.11 -6.14
C PRO A 215 -3.68 -25.29 -6.61
N ALA A 216 -4.86 -25.91 -6.60
CA ALA A 216 -6.13 -25.24 -6.80
C ALA A 216 -6.22 -24.11 -5.77
N VAL A 217 -6.06 -22.88 -6.24
CA VAL A 217 -6.21 -21.67 -5.43
C VAL A 217 -7.68 -21.62 -5.02
N GLU A 218 -7.97 -22.00 -3.77
CA GLU A 218 -9.32 -22.05 -3.23
C GLU A 218 -10.04 -20.70 -3.41
N PRO A 219 -11.15 -20.65 -4.17
CA PRO A 219 -11.92 -19.42 -4.38
C PRO A 219 -12.70 -18.96 -3.14
N GLU A 220 -12.74 -19.75 -2.06
CA GLU A 220 -13.58 -19.47 -0.88
C GLU A 220 -13.05 -18.34 0.01
N GLN A 221 -11.76 -18.02 -0.02
CA GLN A 221 -11.22 -16.95 0.84
C GLN A 221 -11.59 -15.53 0.36
N GLN A 222 -12.13 -15.36 -0.85
CA GLN A 222 -12.52 -14.04 -1.36
C GLN A 222 -13.93 -13.59 -0.93
N GLN A 223 -14.82 -14.51 -0.54
CA GLN A 223 -16.22 -14.17 -0.25
C GLN A 223 -16.46 -13.70 1.19
N SER A 224 -15.56 -14.03 2.14
CA SER A 224 -15.73 -13.64 3.56
C SER A 224 -15.28 -12.21 3.87
N LEU A 225 -14.66 -11.49 2.92
CA LEU A 225 -14.24 -10.09 3.10
C LEU A 225 -15.38 -9.06 2.91
N MET A 226 -16.59 -9.51 2.57
CA MET A 226 -17.68 -8.64 2.07
C MET A 226 -18.48 -7.89 3.15
N SER A 227 -18.21 -8.03 4.45
CA SER A 227 -19.01 -7.33 5.48
C SER A 227 -18.25 -6.85 6.72
N LEU A 228 -16.96 -6.53 6.60
CA LEU A 228 -16.28 -5.73 7.63
C LEU A 228 -16.60 -4.25 7.41
N SER A 229 -17.80 -3.82 7.79
CA SER A 229 -18.14 -2.39 7.83
C SER A 229 -17.49 -1.76 9.07
N VAL A 230 -16.54 -0.86 8.86
CA VAL A 230 -16.03 0.01 9.93
C VAL A 230 -17.12 1.02 10.27
N ILE A 231 -17.46 1.14 11.55
CA ILE A 231 -18.48 2.09 12.01
C ILE A 231 -17.92 3.51 11.89
N TYR A 232 -18.73 4.43 11.39
CA TYR A 232 -18.37 5.84 11.32
C TYR A 232 -18.19 6.40 12.74
N ASP A 233 -16.99 6.92 13.01
CA ASP A 233 -16.61 7.56 14.26
C ASP A 233 -16.11 8.99 13.96
N PRO A 234 -16.76 10.05 14.47
CA PRO A 234 -16.33 11.42 14.24
C PRO A 234 -14.93 11.72 14.77
N ALA A 235 -14.52 11.11 15.89
CA ALA A 235 -13.17 11.31 16.43
C ALA A 235 -12.11 10.77 15.46
N LEU A 236 -12.42 9.66 14.79
CA LEU A 236 -11.55 9.09 13.76
C LEU A 236 -11.49 9.99 12.51
N VAL A 237 -12.58 10.67 12.17
CA VAL A 237 -12.59 11.64 11.06
C VAL A 237 -11.69 12.83 11.35
N ASP A 238 -11.73 13.34 12.58
CA ASP A 238 -10.86 14.44 13.02
C ASP A 238 -9.39 13.98 12.96
N ASP A 239 -9.06 12.80 13.47
CA ASP A 239 -7.73 12.18 13.34
C ASP A 239 -7.30 12.10 11.86
N LEU A 240 -8.14 11.53 10.98
CA LEU A 240 -7.86 11.36 9.55
C LEU A 240 -7.62 12.69 8.82
N THR A 241 -8.37 13.73 9.19
CA THR A 241 -8.27 15.03 8.54
C THR A 241 -7.12 15.88 9.10
N GLU A 242 -6.97 15.95 10.42
CA GLU A 242 -5.98 16.78 11.11
C GLU A 242 -4.59 16.15 11.12
N CYS A 243 -4.46 14.87 11.49
CA CYS A 243 -3.16 14.22 11.62
C CYS A 243 -2.59 13.78 10.26
N PHE A 244 -3.43 13.25 9.39
CA PHE A 244 -2.99 12.65 8.12
C PHE A 244 -3.21 13.55 6.90
N GLY A 245 -3.87 14.70 7.06
CA GLY A 245 -4.17 15.62 5.97
C GLY A 245 -5.10 15.03 4.90
N ILE A 246 -5.93 14.05 5.25
CA ILE A 246 -6.86 13.43 4.31
C ILE A 246 -8.01 14.41 4.10
N ALA A 247 -8.28 14.77 2.84
CA ALA A 247 -9.36 15.69 2.52
C ALA A 247 -10.73 15.18 3.01
N ALA A 248 -11.55 16.08 3.56
CA ALA A 248 -12.86 15.75 4.13
C ALA A 248 -13.80 14.97 3.19
N GLY A 249 -13.67 15.16 1.86
CA GLY A 249 -14.44 14.39 0.89
C GLY A 249 -14.14 12.88 0.89
N LYS A 250 -12.95 12.48 1.33
CA LYS A 250 -12.50 11.08 1.41
C LYS A 250 -12.82 10.41 2.74
N THR A 251 -13.10 11.20 3.78
CA THR A 251 -13.44 10.74 5.14
C THR A 251 -14.94 10.68 5.40
N ARG A 252 -15.77 11.09 4.44
CA ARG A 252 -17.22 10.87 4.49
C ARG A 252 -17.54 9.39 4.65
N GLU A 253 -18.68 9.07 5.26
CA GLU A 253 -19.18 7.70 5.39
C GLU A 253 -19.17 6.98 4.03
N GLY A 254 -18.58 5.78 3.99
CA GLY A 254 -18.36 5.01 2.76
C GLY A 254 -17.24 5.53 1.84
N GLY A 255 -16.50 6.55 2.27
CA GLY A 255 -15.31 7.05 1.57
C GLY A 255 -14.12 6.10 1.65
N TYR A 256 -13.13 6.32 0.79
CA TYR A 256 -11.94 5.45 0.67
C TYR A 256 -11.10 5.36 1.94
N ALA A 257 -11.22 6.32 2.86
CA ALA A 257 -10.55 6.23 4.16
C ALA A 257 -11.10 5.05 4.99
N TRP A 258 -12.41 4.83 4.97
CA TRP A 258 -13.05 3.72 5.68
C TRP A 258 -12.71 2.37 5.06
N GLU A 259 -12.60 2.32 3.74
CA GLU A 259 -12.12 1.11 3.03
C GLU A 259 -10.66 0.78 3.40
N ALA A 260 -9.77 1.78 3.46
CA ALA A 260 -8.38 1.59 3.89
C ALA A 260 -8.31 1.09 5.34
N LEU A 261 -9.13 1.64 6.23
CA LEU A 261 -9.25 1.19 7.62
C LEU A 261 -9.80 -0.23 7.72
N ALA A 262 -10.75 -0.62 6.85
CA ALA A 262 -11.24 -1.98 6.78
C ALA A 262 -10.11 -2.97 6.41
N VAL A 263 -9.22 -2.59 5.48
CA VAL A 263 -8.02 -3.37 5.14
C VAL A 263 -7.08 -3.51 6.34
N LEU A 264 -6.82 -2.41 7.07
CA LEU A 264 -6.03 -2.44 8.30
C LEU A 264 -6.65 -3.34 9.39
N ASN A 265 -7.97 -3.48 9.40
CA ASN A 265 -8.70 -4.33 10.35
C ASN A 265 -8.85 -5.79 9.89
N THR A 266 -8.36 -6.15 8.71
CA THR A 266 -8.32 -7.56 8.31
C THR A 266 -7.51 -8.38 9.31
N HIS A 267 -7.91 -9.63 9.56
CA HIS A 267 -7.24 -10.52 10.51
C HIS A 267 -5.74 -10.66 10.20
N LYS A 268 -5.40 -10.74 8.91
CA LYS A 268 -4.02 -10.81 8.43
C LYS A 268 -3.19 -9.60 8.88
N VAL A 269 -3.66 -8.38 8.59
CA VAL A 269 -2.93 -7.16 8.94
C VAL A 269 -2.86 -6.97 10.46
N ARG A 270 -3.95 -7.25 11.19
CA ARG A 270 -3.94 -7.19 12.66
C ARG A 270 -2.88 -8.10 13.28
N ASN A 271 -2.77 -9.34 12.83
CA ASN A 271 -1.77 -10.29 13.33
C ASN A 271 -0.34 -9.80 13.04
N LEU A 272 -0.09 -9.22 11.86
CA LEU A 272 1.21 -8.61 11.55
C LEU A 272 1.55 -7.47 12.53
N LEU A 273 0.59 -6.58 12.83
CA LEU A 273 0.83 -5.48 13.76
C LEU A 273 1.02 -5.96 15.20
N GLU A 274 0.35 -7.05 15.61
CA GLU A 274 0.58 -7.70 16.91
C GLU A 274 1.98 -8.32 17.00
N GLN A 275 2.48 -8.92 15.93
CA GLN A 275 3.85 -9.42 15.84
C GLN A 275 4.87 -8.27 15.93
N SER A 276 4.64 -7.15 15.22
CA SER A 276 5.47 -5.93 15.34
C SER A 276 5.51 -5.37 16.77
N ARG A 277 4.38 -5.38 17.51
CA ARG A 277 4.38 -4.97 18.92
C ARG A 277 5.25 -5.89 19.78
N SER A 278 5.20 -7.20 19.50
CA SER A 278 5.93 -8.21 20.27
C SER A 278 7.45 -8.10 20.11
N LEU A 279 7.95 -7.50 19.02
CA LEU A 279 9.38 -7.24 18.82
C LEU A 279 9.95 -6.21 19.82
N GLN A 280 9.11 -5.38 20.44
CA GLN A 280 9.54 -4.37 21.40
C GLN A 280 8.83 -4.54 22.75
N PRO A 281 9.22 -5.56 23.56
CA PRO A 281 8.58 -5.86 24.84
C PRO A 281 8.78 -4.79 25.94
N GLY A 282 9.47 -3.68 25.66
CA GLY A 282 9.80 -2.64 26.65
C GLY A 282 9.03 -1.32 26.52
N LEU A 283 8.34 -1.07 25.40
CA LEU A 283 7.60 0.17 25.17
C LEU A 283 6.12 -0.04 25.49
N VAL A 284 5.80 -0.16 26.78
CA VAL A 284 4.40 -0.16 27.24
C VAL A 284 3.92 1.29 27.17
N VAL A 285 3.07 1.60 26.18
CA VAL A 285 2.39 2.90 26.01
C VAL A 285 1.21 3.00 26.96
#